data_AF-A0A8C5JXY3-F1
#
_entry.id   AF-A0A8C5JXY3-F1
#
_cell.length_a   1.000
_cell.length_b   1.000
_cell.length_c   1.000
_cell.angle_alpha   90.00
_cell.angle_beta   90.00
_cell.angle_gamma   90.00
#
_symmetry.space_group_name_H-M   'P 1'
#
loop_
_entity.id
_entity.type
_entity.pdbx_description
1 polymer ?
#
loop_
_entity_poly.entity_id
_entity_poly.type
_entity_poly.pdbx_seq_one_letter_code
_entity_poly.pdbx_strand_id
1 'polypeptide(L)'
;MVRMNVLADALKSINNVLIRPCSKVIVRLLTVMMKHGYIGEFGIIDDHRAGKIVANLTGRLNECAVISPRSDVQLKDLEKWQNNLLPSRQFGFIVLTASAGIMDHEEARWKHTGGKILGFFFSRGIKKAKMNKMPQWTPCYAFSLTQLRQFCDHTMT
;
A
#
# COMPACT_ATOMS: atom_id res chain seq x y z
N MET A 1 -0.63 31.97 5.36
CA MET A 1 0.79 31.58 5.40
C MET A 1 1.35 31.70 3.99
N VAL A 2 2.31 32.60 3.77
CA VAL A 2 2.86 32.88 2.43
C VAL A 2 3.86 31.78 2.07
N ARG A 3 3.67 31.10 0.93
CA ARG A 3 4.58 30.06 0.44
C ARG A 3 5.85 30.73 -0.11
N MET A 4 6.96 30.64 0.63
CA MET A 4 8.22 31.31 0.29
C MET A 4 8.97 30.67 -0.89
N ASN A 5 8.73 29.40 -1.22
CA ASN A 5 9.37 28.74 -2.38
C ASN A 5 8.51 27.59 -2.94
N VAL A 6 7.63 27.90 -3.88
CA VAL A 6 6.70 26.95 -4.52
C VAL A 6 7.44 25.81 -5.21
N LEU A 7 8.65 26.07 -5.74
CA LEU A 7 9.48 25.06 -6.41
C LEU A 7 10.01 23.99 -5.43
N ALA A 8 10.41 24.39 -4.22
CA ALA A 8 10.92 23.46 -3.20
C ALA A 8 9.78 22.57 -2.65
N ASP A 9 8.58 23.13 -2.51
CA ASP A 9 7.39 22.38 -2.11
C ASP A 9 6.96 21.38 -3.19
N ALA A 10 7.04 21.76 -4.47
CA ALA A 10 6.75 20.88 -5.60
C ALA A 10 7.77 19.74 -5.72
N LEU A 11 9.07 20.01 -5.52
CA LEU A 11 10.11 18.98 -5.53
C LEU A 11 9.98 18.01 -4.35
N LYS A 12 9.56 18.51 -3.18
CA LYS A 12 9.23 17.65 -2.03
C LYS A 12 8.01 16.76 -2.29
N SER A 13 6.97 17.25 -2.96
CA SER A 13 5.77 16.45 -3.25
C SER A 13 5.96 15.43 -4.39
N ILE A 14 6.98 15.62 -5.24
CA ILE A 14 7.35 14.65 -6.28
C ILE A 14 7.95 13.37 -5.66
N ASN A 15 8.81 13.50 -4.66
CA ASN A 15 9.54 12.37 -4.07
C ASN A 15 8.92 11.86 -2.76
N ASN A 16 8.25 12.73 -2.01
CA ASN A 16 7.71 12.40 -0.70
C ASN A 16 6.18 12.42 -0.75
N VAL A 17 5.56 11.35 -0.25
CA VAL A 17 4.11 11.26 -0.15
C VAL A 17 3.68 11.66 1.25
N LEU A 18 2.78 12.64 1.32
CA LEU A 18 2.10 13.05 2.54
C LEU A 18 0.78 12.28 2.66
N ILE A 19 0.66 11.43 3.67
CA ILE A 19 -0.56 10.69 3.97
C ILE A 19 -1.26 11.36 5.15
N ARG A 20 -2.51 11.79 4.94
CA ARG A 20 -3.44 12.25 5.98
C ARG A 20 -4.67 11.35 5.83
N PRO A 21 -5.06 10.46 6.76
CA PRO A 21 -4.78 10.36 8.20
C PRO A 21 -3.70 9.34 8.62
N CYS A 22 -3.11 9.51 9.81
CA CYS A 22 -2.33 8.47 10.48
C CYS A 22 -3.23 7.43 11.16
N SER A 23 -3.05 6.15 10.83
CA SER A 23 -3.65 5.06 11.61
C SER A 23 -2.63 3.98 11.93
N LYS A 24 -2.85 3.26 13.05
CA LYS A 24 -1.97 2.15 13.46
C LYS A 24 -1.83 1.07 12.38
N VAL A 25 -2.88 0.86 11.58
CA VAL A 25 -2.88 -0.10 10.47
C VAL A 25 -1.98 0.39 9.34
N ILE A 26 -2.07 1.68 8.97
CA ILE A 26 -1.23 2.27 7.92
C ILE A 26 0.24 2.26 8.34
N VAL A 27 0.56 2.62 9.59
CA VAL A 27 1.94 2.57 10.11
C VAL A 27 2.51 1.15 10.02
N ARG A 28 1.75 0.14 10.46
CA ARG A 28 2.18 -1.27 10.36
C ARG A 28 2.33 -1.76 8.93
N LEU A 29 1.48 -1.29 8.02
CA LEU A 29 1.58 -1.61 6.60
C LEU A 29 2.84 -0.99 5.99
N LEU A 30 3.14 0.27 6.30
CA LEU A 30 4.37 0.94 5.89
C LEU A 30 5.63 0.26 6.45
N THR A 31 5.61 -0.24 7.69
CA THR A 31 6.75 -1.00 8.23
C THR A 31 6.99 -2.29 7.48
N VAL A 32 5.93 -2.98 7.05
CA VAL A 32 6.05 -4.19 6.23
C VAL A 32 6.65 -3.86 4.86
N MET A 33 6.20 -2.78 4.24
CA MET A 33 6.74 -2.32 2.95
C MET A 33 8.20 -1.87 3.03
N MET A 34 8.60 -1.32 4.18
CA MET A 34 9.98 -0.93 4.47
C MET A 34 10.90 -2.15 4.64
N LYS A 35 10.44 -3.23 5.30
CA LYS A 35 11.20 -4.50 5.42
C LYS A 35 11.59 -5.06 4.05
N HIS A 36 10.68 -4.97 3.08
CA HIS A 36 10.90 -5.44 1.70
C HIS A 36 11.63 -4.41 0.80
N GLY A 37 11.96 -3.23 1.32
CA GLY A 37 12.72 -2.22 0.60
C GLY A 37 11.96 -1.52 -0.54
N TYR A 38 10.62 -1.46 -0.47
CA TYR A 38 9.79 -0.71 -1.42
C TYR A 38 9.72 0.78 -1.07
N ILE A 39 9.68 1.08 0.22
CA ILE A 39 9.61 2.42 0.79
C ILE A 39 10.89 2.62 1.62
N GLY A 40 11.41 3.84 1.61
CA GLY A 40 12.51 4.24 2.47
C GLY A 40 12.02 4.57 3.89
N GLU A 41 12.69 5.51 4.51
CA GLU A 41 12.29 6.03 5.82
C GLU A 41 10.95 6.76 5.73
N PHE A 42 10.15 6.60 6.79
CA PHE A 42 8.91 7.35 6.97
C PHE A 42 8.91 8.03 8.34
N GLY A 43 8.41 9.26 8.38
CA GLY A 43 8.27 10.06 9.59
C GLY A 43 6.80 10.24 9.95
N ILE A 44 6.49 10.18 11.25
CA ILE A 44 5.17 10.52 11.79
C ILE A 44 5.26 11.94 12.34
N ILE A 45 4.41 12.82 11.82
CA ILE A 45 4.23 14.19 12.31
C ILE A 45 2.93 14.21 13.10
N ASP A 46 3.00 14.66 14.35
CA ASP A 46 1.84 14.79 15.21
C ASP A 46 1.28 16.22 15.17
N ASP A 47 0.09 16.37 14.59
CA ASP A 47 -0.65 17.64 14.53
C ASP A 47 -1.76 17.72 15.61
N HIS A 48 -1.78 16.82 16.60
CA HIS A 48 -2.82 16.68 17.64
C HIS A 48 -4.25 16.41 17.13
N ARG A 49 -4.45 16.32 15.81
CA ARG A 49 -5.71 15.91 15.17
C ARG A 49 -5.65 14.44 14.78
N ALA A 50 -5.28 14.17 13.52
CA ALA A 50 -5.26 12.83 12.94
C ALA A 50 -3.85 12.33 12.60
N GLY A 51 -2.81 13.13 12.92
CA GLY A 51 -1.43 12.90 12.48
C GLY A 51 -1.24 12.95 10.96
N LYS A 52 0.00 13.16 10.54
CA LYS A 52 0.41 13.03 9.13
C LYS A 52 1.61 12.10 9.03
N ILE A 53 1.68 11.29 7.97
CA ILE A 53 2.85 10.48 7.66
C ILE A 53 3.55 11.07 6.45
N VAL A 54 4.85 11.29 6.56
CA VAL A 54 5.73 11.61 5.43
C VAL A 54 6.48 10.35 5.08
N ALA A 55 6.24 9.79 3.90
CA ALA A 55 6.95 8.60 3.42
C ALA A 55 7.88 8.97 2.26
N ASN A 56 9.14 8.57 2.35
CA ASN A 56 10.11 8.73 1.27
C ASN A 56 10.01 7.54 0.31
N LEU A 57 9.67 7.79 -0.95
CA LEU A 57 9.55 6.73 -1.95
C LEU A 57 10.88 6.50 -2.67
N THR A 58 11.28 5.23 -2.79
CA THR A 58 12.48 4.81 -3.54
C THR A 58 12.22 4.68 -5.05
N GLY A 59 10.98 4.91 -5.51
CA GLY A 59 10.58 4.80 -6.93
C GLY A 59 10.38 3.38 -7.48
N ARG A 60 10.51 2.35 -6.62
CA ARG A 60 10.31 0.92 -6.98
C ARG A 60 8.84 0.49 -7.00
N LEU A 61 8.03 1.16 -6.19
CA LEU A 61 6.62 0.84 -5.98
C LEU A 61 5.82 1.20 -7.25
N ASN A 62 5.11 0.22 -7.81
CA ASN A 62 4.30 0.41 -9.01
C ASN A 62 2.81 0.59 -8.69
N GLU A 63 2.29 -0.30 -7.87
CA GLU A 63 0.88 -0.32 -7.48
C GLU A 63 0.75 -0.89 -6.07
N CYS A 64 -0.12 -0.26 -5.29
CA CYS A 64 -0.51 -0.67 -3.95
C CYS A 64 -2.01 -0.51 -3.86
N ALA A 65 -2.72 -1.62 -3.61
CA ALA A 65 -4.17 -1.61 -3.57
C ALA A 65 -4.66 -2.34 -2.33
N VAL A 66 -5.77 -1.85 -1.80
CA VAL A 66 -6.50 -2.43 -0.66
C VAL A 66 -7.67 -3.24 -1.22
N ILE A 67 -7.90 -4.41 -0.64
CA ILE A 67 -9.01 -5.28 -1.02
C ILE A 67 -10.16 -5.07 -0.04
N SER A 68 -11.32 -4.74 -0.60
CA SER A 68 -12.57 -4.52 0.13
C SER A 68 -13.68 -5.32 -0.53
N PRO A 69 -14.46 -6.12 0.21
CA PRO A 69 -14.42 -6.38 1.66
C PRO A 69 -13.20 -7.20 2.08
N ARG A 70 -12.83 -7.10 3.37
CA ARG A 70 -11.73 -7.89 3.95
C ARG A 70 -12.15 -9.33 4.13
N SER A 71 -11.85 -10.16 3.12
CA SER A 71 -12.16 -11.59 3.13
C SER A 71 -11.23 -12.36 4.05
N ASP A 72 -11.81 -13.34 4.76
CA ASP A 72 -11.06 -14.32 5.55
C ASP A 72 -10.36 -15.32 4.63
N VAL A 73 -9.09 -15.60 4.90
CA VAL A 73 -8.23 -16.47 4.10
C VAL A 73 -7.56 -17.52 4.97
N GLN A 74 -7.80 -18.76 4.59
CA GLN A 74 -7.10 -19.92 5.11
C GLN A 74 -5.82 -20.17 4.31
N LEU A 75 -4.87 -20.88 4.91
CA LEU A 75 -3.61 -21.26 4.25
C LEU A 75 -3.83 -22.01 2.93
N LYS A 76 -4.90 -22.80 2.83
CA LYS A 76 -5.27 -23.55 1.61
C LYS A 76 -5.65 -22.64 0.44
N ASP A 77 -6.29 -21.51 0.74
CA ASP A 77 -6.77 -20.58 -0.29
C ASP A 77 -5.75 -19.50 -0.63
N LEU A 78 -4.66 -19.40 0.13
CA LEU A 78 -3.62 -18.40 -0.07
C LEU A 78 -3.01 -18.47 -1.49
N GLU A 79 -2.79 -19.69 -2.00
CA GLU A 79 -2.25 -19.89 -3.35
C GLU A 79 -3.21 -19.43 -4.45
N LYS A 80 -4.54 -19.56 -4.24
CA LYS A 80 -5.55 -19.05 -5.17
C LYS A 80 -5.51 -17.52 -5.20
N TRP A 81 -5.42 -16.89 -4.03
CA TRP A 81 -5.34 -15.43 -3.91
C TRP A 81 -4.04 -14.88 -4.53
N GLN A 82 -2.90 -15.53 -4.33
CA GLN A 82 -1.64 -15.17 -4.99
C GLN A 82 -1.76 -15.19 -6.51
N ASN A 83 -2.33 -16.25 -7.09
CA ASN A 83 -2.44 -16.39 -8.54
C ASN A 83 -3.39 -15.36 -9.19
N ASN A 84 -4.39 -14.90 -8.43
CA ASN A 84 -5.39 -13.94 -8.87
C ASN A 84 -4.91 -12.49 -8.74
N LEU A 85 -4.25 -12.16 -7.63
CA LEU A 85 -3.85 -10.79 -7.31
C LEU A 85 -2.47 -10.43 -7.85
N LEU A 86 -1.52 -11.37 -7.80
CA LEU A 86 -0.14 -11.09 -8.18
C LEU A 86 0.07 -11.38 -9.68
N PRO A 87 0.86 -10.53 -10.37
CA PRO A 87 1.18 -10.76 -11.77
C PRO A 87 2.03 -12.03 -11.96
N SER A 88 2.85 -12.37 -10.97
CA SER A 88 3.70 -13.57 -10.95
C SER A 88 3.91 -14.06 -9.51
N ARG A 89 4.31 -15.33 -9.35
CA ARG A 89 4.61 -15.91 -8.03
C ARG A 89 5.89 -15.37 -7.38
N GLN A 90 6.82 -14.87 -8.19
CA GLN A 90 8.11 -14.36 -7.72
C GLN A 90 8.07 -12.86 -7.37
N PHE A 91 7.02 -12.15 -7.77
CA PHE A 91 6.93 -10.71 -7.59
C PHE A 91 5.63 -10.28 -6.93
N GLY A 92 5.79 -9.55 -5.84
CA GLY A 92 4.73 -8.88 -5.11
C GLY A 92 4.36 -9.62 -3.83
N PHE A 93 3.77 -8.88 -2.91
CA PHE A 93 3.40 -9.36 -1.60
C PHE A 93 1.93 -9.07 -1.33
N ILE A 94 1.25 -10.06 -0.78
CA ILE A 94 -0.08 -9.92 -0.18
C ILE A 94 0.11 -9.71 1.32
N VAL A 95 -0.59 -8.69 1.85
CA VAL A 95 -0.60 -8.34 3.26
C VAL A 95 -1.87 -8.89 3.91
N LEU A 96 -1.68 -9.59 5.02
CA LEU A 96 -2.73 -10.20 5.82
C LEU A 96 -2.73 -9.60 7.23
N THR A 97 -3.92 -9.51 7.82
CA THR A 97 -4.08 -9.33 9.26
C THR A 97 -4.30 -10.70 9.89
N ALA A 98 -3.31 -11.18 10.62
CA ALA A 98 -3.40 -12.37 11.45
C ALA A 98 -3.50 -11.99 12.94
N SER A 99 -3.76 -12.97 13.79
CA SER A 99 -3.75 -12.79 15.26
C SER A 99 -2.41 -12.25 15.78
N ALA A 100 -1.31 -12.68 15.18
CA ALA A 100 0.05 -12.21 15.49
C ALA A 100 0.39 -10.83 14.88
N GLY A 101 -0.55 -10.18 14.19
CA GLY A 101 -0.39 -8.84 13.63
C GLY A 101 -0.50 -8.78 12.11
N ILE A 102 -0.11 -7.63 11.55
CA ILE A 102 -0.09 -7.41 10.10
C ILE A 102 1.23 -7.94 9.56
N MET A 103 1.15 -8.84 8.58
CA MET A 103 2.30 -9.55 8.04
C MET A 103 2.09 -9.92 6.57
N ASP A 104 3.18 -10.31 5.93
CA ASP A 104 3.14 -10.82 4.57
C ASP A 104 2.65 -12.26 4.53
N HIS A 105 2.15 -12.65 3.37
CA HIS A 105 1.73 -14.00 3.09
C HIS A 105 2.85 -15.05 3.23
N GLU A 106 4.12 -14.69 3.00
CA GLU A 106 5.26 -15.58 3.24
C GLU A 106 5.50 -15.80 4.74
N GLU A 107 5.51 -14.71 5.53
CA GLU A 107 5.59 -14.80 7.00
C GLU A 107 4.39 -15.58 7.57
N ALA A 108 3.21 -15.41 7.00
CA ALA A 108 2.00 -16.13 7.40
C ALA A 108 2.10 -17.64 7.11
N ARG A 109 2.72 -18.02 5.99
CA ARG A 109 2.99 -19.44 5.64
C ARG A 109 3.99 -20.06 6.62
N TRP A 110 5.06 -19.33 6.98
CA TRP A 110 6.03 -19.77 7.98
C TRP A 110 5.39 -20.00 9.34
N LYS A 111 4.55 -19.05 9.78
CA LYS A 111 3.86 -19.13 11.08
C LYS A 111 2.62 -20.02 11.05
N HIS A 112 2.33 -20.69 9.93
CA HIS A 112 1.12 -21.50 9.73
C HIS A 112 -0.17 -20.82 10.23
N THR A 113 -0.32 -19.52 9.96
CA THR A 113 -1.45 -18.74 10.46
C THR A 113 -2.21 -18.12 9.29
N GLY A 114 -3.54 -18.26 9.29
CA GLY A 114 -4.44 -17.56 8.35
C GLY A 114 -4.85 -16.19 8.87
N GLY A 115 -5.67 -15.47 8.10
CA GLY A 115 -6.13 -14.15 8.52
C GLY A 115 -7.00 -13.47 7.49
N LYS A 116 -7.22 -12.17 7.67
CA LYS A 116 -7.98 -11.34 6.74
C LYS A 116 -7.06 -10.68 5.73
N ILE A 117 -7.40 -10.72 4.45
CA ILE A 117 -6.66 -9.95 3.45
C ILE A 117 -6.89 -8.45 3.69
N LEU A 118 -5.79 -7.70 3.69
CA LEU A 118 -5.84 -6.24 3.65
C LEU A 118 -5.63 -5.72 2.23
N GLY A 119 -4.61 -6.21 1.54
CA GLY A 119 -4.23 -5.67 0.24
C GLY A 119 -2.98 -6.31 -0.30
N PHE A 120 -2.47 -5.75 -1.39
CA PHE A 120 -1.28 -6.23 -2.07
C PHE A 120 -0.45 -5.06 -2.61
N PHE A 121 0.84 -5.31 -2.78
CA PHE A 121 1.78 -4.37 -3.40
C PHE A 121 2.81 -5.11 -4.25
N PHE A 122 3.28 -4.48 -5.33
CA PHE A 122 4.32 -5.06 -6.18
C PHE A 122 5.22 -4.01 -6.86
N SER A 123 6.43 -4.47 -7.24
CA SER A 123 7.47 -3.66 -7.89
C SER A 123 7.25 -3.57 -9.40
N ARG A 124 7.76 -2.52 -10.04
CA ARG A 124 7.81 -2.44 -11.51
C ARG A 124 8.60 -3.61 -12.08
N GLY A 125 7.92 -4.45 -12.87
CA GLY A 125 8.57 -5.57 -13.56
C GLY A 125 7.81 -6.20 -14.71
N ILE A 126 6.47 -6.16 -14.78
CA ILE A 126 5.73 -6.93 -15.80
C ILE A 126 4.53 -6.15 -16.34
N LYS A 127 4.42 -6.09 -17.68
CA LYS A 127 3.33 -5.44 -18.42
C LYS A 127 1.94 -5.94 -17.95
N LYS A 128 0.98 -5.03 -17.84
CA LYS A 128 -0.45 -5.28 -17.55
C LYS A 128 -1.07 -6.27 -18.55
N ALA A 129 -0.95 -7.58 -18.31
CA ALA A 129 -1.59 -8.60 -19.16
C ALA A 129 -2.72 -9.37 -18.44
N LYS A 130 -2.76 -9.35 -17.10
CA LYS A 130 -3.71 -10.16 -16.31
C LYS A 130 -4.90 -9.38 -15.72
N MET A 131 -4.99 -8.07 -15.93
CA MET A 131 -6.05 -7.25 -15.31
C MET A 131 -7.43 -7.42 -15.96
N ASN A 132 -7.54 -8.14 -17.09
CA ASN A 132 -8.80 -8.34 -17.83
C ASN A 132 -9.58 -9.62 -17.43
N LYS A 133 -9.20 -10.31 -16.35
CA LYS A 133 -9.84 -11.58 -15.93
C LYS A 133 -10.45 -11.57 -14.51
N MET A 134 -10.78 -10.40 -13.96
CA MET A 134 -11.56 -10.34 -12.72
C MET A 134 -12.99 -9.90 -13.02
N PRO A 135 -13.97 -10.82 -13.09
CA PRO A 135 -15.37 -10.44 -13.12
C PRO A 135 -15.79 -10.00 -11.70
N GLN A 136 -16.29 -8.77 -11.62
CA GLN A 136 -17.13 -8.26 -10.53
C GLN A 136 -16.46 -8.10 -9.15
N TRP A 137 -15.53 -7.16 -9.04
CA TRP A 137 -15.41 -6.34 -7.83
C TRP A 137 -15.54 -4.88 -8.27
N THR A 138 -16.52 -4.19 -7.72
CA THR A 138 -16.97 -2.85 -8.08
C THR A 138 -15.84 -1.82 -8.17
N PRO A 139 -15.93 -0.85 -9.09
CA PRO A 139 -14.92 0.18 -9.27
C PRO A 139 -15.10 1.23 -8.15
N CYS A 140 -14.48 1.04 -7.00
CA CYS A 140 -14.47 2.10 -5.98
C CYS A 140 -13.08 2.55 -5.56
N TYR A 141 -12.04 1.70 -5.54
CA TYR A 141 -10.73 2.15 -5.02
C TYR A 141 -9.53 1.45 -5.67
N ALA A 142 -9.45 1.47 -7.00
CA ALA A 142 -8.19 1.24 -7.70
C ALA A 142 -7.40 2.56 -7.78
N PHE A 143 -6.87 3.03 -6.66
CA PHE A 143 -5.97 4.18 -6.65
C PHE A 143 -4.64 3.78 -7.27
N SER A 144 -4.53 3.94 -8.59
CA SER A 144 -3.23 4.04 -9.25
C SER A 144 -2.42 5.16 -8.58
N LEU A 145 -1.10 5.02 -8.47
CA LEU A 145 -0.18 6.01 -7.91
C LEU A 145 -0.36 7.44 -8.47
N THR A 146 -0.97 7.58 -9.64
CA THR A 146 -1.40 8.85 -10.25
C THR A 146 -2.55 9.55 -9.51
N GLN A 147 -3.46 8.83 -8.85
CA GLN A 147 -4.55 9.42 -8.08
C GLN A 147 -4.14 9.83 -6.64
N LEU A 148 -3.14 9.19 -6.04
CA LEU A 148 -2.60 9.62 -4.73
C LEU A 148 -2.01 11.05 -4.78
N ARG A 149 -1.58 11.47 -5.98
CA ARG A 149 -1.15 12.84 -6.25
C ARG A 149 -2.33 13.83 -6.32
N GLN A 150 -3.47 13.41 -6.87
CA GLN A 150 -4.68 14.25 -6.96
C GLN A 150 -5.45 14.39 -5.63
N PHE A 151 -5.40 13.39 -4.74
CA PHE A 151 -6.10 13.49 -3.44
C PHE A 151 -5.40 14.41 -2.44
N CYS A 152 -4.10 14.65 -2.59
CA CYS A 152 -3.37 15.60 -1.75
C CYS A 152 -3.71 17.07 -2.07
N ASP A 153 -4.15 17.37 -3.30
CA ASP A 153 -4.47 18.74 -3.74
C ASP A 153 -5.88 19.20 -3.32
N HIS A 154 -6.82 18.27 -3.06
CA HIS A 154 -8.20 18.63 -2.70
C HIS A 154 -8.46 18.92 -1.22
N THR A 155 -7.43 18.95 -0.36
CA THR A 155 -7.54 19.39 1.05
C THR A 155 -6.69 20.62 1.36
N MET A 156 -6.33 21.40 0.34
CA MET A 156 -5.79 22.76 0.44
C MET A 156 -6.78 23.81 -0.07
N THR A 157 -8.02 23.72 0.39
CA THR A 157 -8.98 24.83 0.45
C THR A 157 -9.67 24.80 1.80
#